data_AF-A0A971R5F0-F1
#
_entry.id   AF-A0A971R5F0-F1
#
_cell.length_a   1.000
_cell.length_b   1.000
_cell.length_c   1.000
_cell.angle_alpha   90.00
_cell.angle_beta   90.00
_cell.angle_gamma   90.00
#
_symmetry.space_group_name_H-M   'P 1'
#
loop_
_entity.id
_entity.type
_entity.pdbx_description
1 polymer ?
#
loop_
_entity_poly.entity_id
_entity_poly.type
_entity_poly.pdbx_seq_one_letter_code
_entity_poly.pdbx_strand_id
1 'polypeptide(L)'
;MAPEEHDLRPYAPPEPGRVAVVGVCAAGKSTLVRLLRQAGYEARSCAQEHSYVGDMWRRLSRPQVLVYVDASLEVISQRRQPAYEPEYIAEQRRRLAHAREHCHIYVHTDDLAPVQVFERVVTALAALGIEPRGAERRDSA
;
A
#
# COMPACT_ATOMS: atom_id res chain seq x y z
N MET A 1 -8.83 4.85 -32.87
CA MET A 1 -8.25 4.27 -31.64
C MET A 1 -9.29 3.34 -31.06
N ALA A 2 -9.05 2.02 -31.11
CA ALA A 2 -9.95 1.07 -30.47
C ALA A 2 -9.87 1.28 -28.94
N PRO A 3 -10.99 1.21 -28.21
CA PRO A 3 -10.93 1.21 -26.76
C PRO A 3 -10.16 -0.04 -26.33
N GLU A 4 -9.17 0.14 -25.45
CA GLU A 4 -8.43 -0.97 -24.85
C GLU A 4 -9.46 -1.93 -24.23
N GLU A 5 -9.48 -3.17 -24.71
CA GLU A 5 -10.28 -4.25 -24.16
C GLU A 5 -9.86 -4.48 -22.71
N HIS A 6 -10.53 -3.78 -21.79
CA HIS A 6 -10.44 -4.06 -20.37
C HIS A 6 -10.81 -5.53 -20.18
N ASP A 7 -9.81 -6.34 -19.80
CA ASP A 7 -9.95 -7.70 -19.32
C ASP A 7 -11.24 -7.87 -18.49
N LEU A 8 -12.28 -8.43 -19.13
CA LEU A 8 -13.64 -8.53 -18.60
C LEU A 8 -13.80 -9.61 -17.53
N ARG A 9 -12.69 -10.22 -17.07
CA ARG A 9 -12.73 -11.21 -16.01
C ARG A 9 -13.21 -10.54 -14.71
N PRO A 10 -14.27 -11.05 -14.07
CA PRO A 10 -14.74 -10.50 -12.80
C PRO A 10 -13.64 -10.61 -11.75
N TYR A 11 -13.47 -9.56 -10.94
CA TYR A 11 -12.50 -9.60 -9.85
C TYR A 11 -12.90 -10.66 -8.86
N ALA A 12 -11.96 -11.55 -8.52
CA ALA A 12 -12.12 -12.42 -7.38
C ALA A 12 -12.36 -11.57 -6.13
N PRO A 13 -13.24 -12.00 -5.20
CA PRO A 13 -13.57 -11.20 -4.03
C PRO A 13 -12.33 -10.92 -3.18
N PRO A 14 -12.31 -9.80 -2.44
CA PRO A 14 -11.29 -9.53 -1.44
C PRO A 14 -11.13 -10.67 -0.44
N GLU A 15 -9.90 -10.90 0.01
CA GLU A 15 -9.61 -11.85 1.08
C GLU A 15 -9.83 -11.15 2.44
N PRO A 16 -10.67 -11.70 3.34
CA PRO A 16 -11.00 -11.05 4.61
C PRO A 16 -9.76 -10.78 5.48
N GLY A 17 -9.58 -9.57 6.00
CA GLY A 17 -8.44 -9.15 6.81
C GLY A 17 -7.16 -8.85 6.04
N ARG A 18 -7.17 -9.00 4.70
CA ARG A 18 -5.97 -8.81 3.88
C ARG A 18 -5.69 -7.33 3.62
N VAL A 19 -4.45 -6.93 3.87
CA VAL A 19 -3.97 -5.56 3.64
C VAL A 19 -2.95 -5.54 2.49
N ALA A 20 -3.18 -4.70 1.48
CA ALA A 20 -2.18 -4.40 0.47
C ALA A 20 -1.61 -2.99 0.67
N VAL A 21 -0.29 -2.85 0.50
CA VAL A 21 0.42 -1.58 0.59
C VAL A 21 1.02 -1.23 -0.78
N VAL A 22 0.65 -0.08 -1.32
CA VAL A 22 1.14 0.52 -2.57
C VAL A 22 1.67 1.93 -2.31
N GLY A 23 2.38 2.52 -3.27
CA GLY A 23 3.01 3.82 -3.08
C GLY A 23 4.27 4.01 -3.91
N VAL A 24 4.80 5.22 -3.98
CA VAL A 24 6.04 5.51 -4.73
C VAL A 24 7.26 4.80 -4.11
N CYS A 25 8.33 4.62 -4.89
CA CYS A 25 9.60 4.12 -4.39
C CYS A 25 10.12 5.03 -3.25
N ALA A 26 10.80 4.42 -2.28
CA ALA A 26 11.31 5.09 -1.08
C ALA A 26 10.26 5.75 -0.14
N ALA A 27 8.95 5.56 -0.38
CA ALA A 27 7.89 5.98 0.56
C ALA A 27 7.74 5.08 1.81
N GLY A 28 8.63 4.10 2.02
CA GLY A 28 8.63 3.26 3.22
C GLY A 28 7.72 2.02 3.21
N LYS A 29 7.21 1.61 2.03
CA LYS A 29 6.34 0.42 1.87
C LYS A 29 6.87 -0.86 2.53
N SER A 30 8.13 -1.21 2.26
CA SER A 30 8.74 -2.45 2.78
C SER A 30 8.85 -2.42 4.30
N THR A 31 9.21 -1.26 4.87
CA THR A 31 9.25 -1.04 6.31
C THR A 31 7.86 -1.17 6.93
N LEU A 32 6.85 -0.52 6.35
CA LEU A 32 5.47 -0.59 6.83
C LEU A 32 4.93 -2.03 6.79
N VAL A 33 5.11 -2.74 5.67
CA VAL A 33 4.67 -4.15 5.55
C VAL A 33 5.37 -5.03 6.58
N ARG A 34 6.66 -4.82 6.83
CA ARG A 34 7.40 -5.56 7.86
C ARG A 34 6.80 -5.32 9.26
N LEU A 35 6.54 -4.07 9.62
CA LEU A 35 5.95 -3.71 10.92
C LEU A 35 4.53 -4.29 11.08
N LEU A 36 3.68 -4.16 10.06
CA LEU A 36 2.33 -4.74 10.05
C LEU A 36 2.36 -6.26 10.23
N ARG A 37 3.26 -6.95 9.52
CA ARG A 37 3.44 -8.41 9.68
C ARG A 37 3.92 -8.78 11.08
N GLN A 38 4.86 -8.02 11.64
CA GLN A 38 5.33 -8.23 13.02
C GLN A 38 4.20 -8.05 14.04
N ALA A 39 3.24 -7.16 13.77
CA ALA A 39 2.04 -6.95 14.58
C ALA A 39 0.91 -7.98 14.32
N GLY A 40 1.09 -8.93 13.40
CA GLY A 40 0.13 -10.00 13.12
C GLY A 40 -0.87 -9.72 12.00
N TYR A 41 -0.73 -8.62 11.25
CA TYR A 41 -1.58 -8.36 10.09
C TYR A 41 -1.17 -9.18 8.87
N GLU A 42 -2.15 -9.63 8.08
CA GLU A 42 -1.91 -10.19 6.74
C GLU A 42 -1.61 -9.07 5.74
N ALA A 43 -0.42 -8.47 5.83
CA ALA A 43 0.02 -7.38 4.97
C ALA A 43 0.92 -7.85 3.82
N ARG A 44 0.80 -7.23 2.66
CA ARG A 44 1.71 -7.42 1.51
C ARG A 44 1.94 -6.14 0.73
N SER A 45 3.13 -5.99 0.17
CA SER A 45 3.42 -4.92 -0.78
C SER A 45 2.98 -5.31 -2.19
N CYS A 46 2.44 -4.37 -2.94
CA CYS A 46 2.25 -4.50 -4.38
C CYS A 46 3.14 -3.47 -5.09
N ALA A 47 4.05 -3.94 -5.94
CA ALA A 47 4.99 -3.11 -6.71
C ALA A 47 4.31 -2.43 -7.92
N GLN A 48 3.12 -1.86 -7.69
CA GLN A 48 2.25 -1.24 -8.69
C GLN A 48 2.93 -0.06 -9.40
N GLU A 49 3.83 0.64 -8.72
CA GLU A 49 4.61 1.75 -9.26
C GLU A 49 5.49 1.35 -10.48
N HIS A 50 5.70 0.05 -10.67
CA HIS A 50 6.44 -0.52 -11.79
C HIS A 50 5.56 -1.20 -12.84
N SER A 51 4.24 -1.05 -12.75
CA SER A 51 3.28 -1.70 -13.66
C SER A 51 2.38 -0.68 -14.36
N TYR A 52 2.03 -0.97 -15.62
CA TYR A 52 1.04 -0.22 -16.38
C TYR A 52 -0.40 -0.70 -16.14
N VAL A 53 -0.60 -1.85 -15.49
CA VAL A 53 -1.92 -2.38 -15.17
C VAL A 53 -2.44 -1.67 -13.92
N GLY A 54 -3.26 -0.63 -14.07
CA GLY A 54 -3.64 0.27 -12.97
C GLY A 54 -4.33 -0.39 -11.77
N ASP A 55 -5.00 -1.52 -11.99
CA ASP A 55 -5.71 -2.29 -10.97
C ASP A 55 -4.99 -3.60 -10.59
N MET A 56 -3.68 -3.72 -10.89
CA MET A 56 -2.87 -4.89 -10.53
C MET A 56 -2.90 -5.18 -9.03
N TRP A 57 -2.97 -4.13 -8.19
CA TRP A 57 -3.18 -4.28 -6.75
C TRP A 57 -4.43 -5.11 -6.42
N ARG A 58 -5.54 -4.90 -7.15
CA ARG A 58 -6.79 -5.62 -6.92
C ARG A 58 -6.67 -7.06 -7.39
N ARG A 59 -6.11 -7.27 -8.59
CA ARG A 59 -5.99 -8.58 -9.23
C ARG A 59 -5.04 -9.53 -8.49
N LEU A 60 -3.87 -9.04 -8.11
CA LEU A 60 -2.84 -9.86 -7.46
C LEU A 60 -3.01 -9.88 -5.94
N SER A 61 -3.35 -8.73 -5.37
CA SER A 61 -3.35 -8.56 -3.93
C SER A 61 -4.71 -8.76 -3.26
N ARG A 62 -5.82 -8.87 -4.02
CA ARG A 62 -7.18 -9.13 -3.51
C ARG A 62 -7.44 -8.55 -2.10
N PRO A 63 -7.08 -7.28 -1.83
CA PRO A 63 -7.05 -6.80 -0.46
C PRO A 63 -8.46 -6.43 -0.01
N GLN A 64 -8.78 -6.69 1.25
CA GLN A 64 -9.93 -6.05 1.88
C GLN A 64 -9.63 -4.57 2.12
N VAL A 65 -8.39 -4.24 2.51
CA VAL A 65 -7.94 -2.85 2.71
C VAL A 65 -6.69 -2.54 1.89
N LEU A 66 -6.78 -1.46 1.11
CA LEU A 66 -5.68 -0.90 0.32
C LEU A 66 -5.10 0.33 1.04
N VAL A 67 -3.82 0.26 1.39
CA VAL A 67 -3.03 1.35 1.98
C VAL A 67 -2.15 1.97 0.90
N TYR A 68 -2.25 3.28 0.72
CA TYR A 68 -1.40 4.07 -0.15
C TYR A 68 -0.43 4.90 0.69
N VAL A 69 0.86 4.79 0.42
CA VAL A 69 1.90 5.65 1.03
C VAL A 69 2.57 6.53 -0.02
N ASP A 70 2.75 7.81 0.27
CA ASP A 70 3.45 8.77 -0.58
C ASP A 70 4.59 9.46 0.18
N ALA A 71 5.51 10.05 -0.57
CA ALA A 71 6.57 10.90 -0.06
C ALA A 71 6.93 11.95 -1.11
N SER A 72 7.29 13.17 -0.70
CA SER A 72 7.80 14.18 -1.61
C SER A 72 9.12 13.75 -2.25
N LEU A 73 9.42 14.33 -3.43
CA LEU A 73 10.69 14.08 -4.11
C LEU A 73 11.89 14.46 -3.22
N GLU A 74 11.74 15.53 -2.44
CA GLU A 74 12.75 15.98 -1.48
C GLU A 74 13.09 14.89 -0.46
N VAL A 75 12.07 14.36 0.21
CA VAL A 75 12.25 13.28 1.20
C VAL A 75 12.75 11.98 0.56
N ILE A 76 12.26 11.66 -0.64
CA ILE A 76 12.75 10.50 -1.40
C ILE A 76 14.26 10.61 -1.69
N SER A 77 14.71 11.80 -2.09
CA SER A 77 16.12 12.08 -2.42
C SER A 77 17.02 12.02 -1.19
N GLN A 78 16.51 12.38 -0.02
CA GLN A 78 17.21 12.23 1.25
C GLN A 78 17.33 10.74 1.65
N ARG A 79 16.30 9.93 1.40
CA ARG A 79 16.24 8.52 1.80
C ARG A 79 17.02 7.57 0.89
N ARG A 80 17.27 7.94 -0.36
CA ARG A 80 17.91 7.05 -1.35
C ARG A 80 18.87 7.82 -2.25
N GLN A 81 20.10 7.30 -2.36
CA GLN A 81 21.10 7.77 -3.32
C GLN A 81 21.46 6.66 -4.32
N PRO A 82 21.67 7.00 -5.62
CA PRO A 82 21.45 8.32 -6.21
C PRO A 82 19.97 8.72 -6.18
N ALA A 83 19.73 10.04 -6.14
CA ALA A 83 18.38 10.59 -6.15
C ALA A 83 17.65 10.15 -7.42
N TYR A 84 16.33 9.99 -7.31
CA TYR A 84 15.51 9.73 -8.49
C TYR A 84 15.23 11.03 -9.24
N GLU A 85 15.15 10.93 -10.57
CA GLU A 85 14.68 12.05 -11.38
C GLU A 85 13.22 12.39 -11.06
N PRO A 86 12.84 13.68 -11.07
CA PRO A 86 11.46 14.11 -10.83
C PRO A 86 10.43 13.38 -11.70
N GLU A 87 10.75 13.18 -12.98
CA GLU A 87 9.89 12.53 -13.98
C GLU A 87 9.65 11.07 -13.64
N TYR A 88 10.65 10.40 -13.04
CA TYR A 88 10.52 9.01 -12.62
C TYR A 88 9.49 8.88 -11.50
N ILE A 89 9.51 9.78 -10.51
CA ILE A 89 8.51 9.78 -9.43
C ILE A 89 7.13 10.22 -9.95
N ALA A 90 7.07 11.17 -10.89
CA ALA A 90 5.82 11.58 -11.53
C ALA A 90 5.17 10.40 -12.28
N GLU A 91 5.95 9.63 -13.04
CA GLU A 91 5.45 8.45 -13.76
C GLU A 91 4.96 7.36 -12.79
N GLN A 92 5.64 7.15 -11.66
CA GLN A 92 5.15 6.24 -10.63
C GLN A 92 3.79 6.69 -10.08
N ARG A 93 3.63 7.98 -9.76
CA ARG A 93 2.34 8.52 -9.31
C ARG A 93 1.24 8.34 -10.34
N ARG A 94 1.56 8.51 -11.63
CA ARG A 94 0.61 8.26 -12.74
C ARG A 94 0.16 6.80 -12.76
N ARG A 95 1.09 5.84 -12.68
CA ARG A 95 0.77 4.40 -12.62
C ARG A 95 -0.02 4.01 -11.38
N LEU A 96 0.21 4.74 -10.29
CA LEU A 96 -0.46 4.56 -9.02
C LEU A 96 -1.80 5.30 -8.91
N ALA A 97 -2.23 6.06 -9.92
CA ALA A 97 -3.41 6.92 -9.85
C ALA A 97 -4.68 6.14 -9.46
N HIS A 98 -4.93 5.01 -10.13
CA HIS A 98 -6.06 4.13 -9.80
C HIS A 98 -5.93 3.58 -8.37
N ALA A 99 -4.73 3.23 -7.90
CA ALA A 99 -4.56 2.74 -6.54
C ALA A 99 -4.78 3.86 -5.49
N ARG A 100 -4.44 5.11 -5.82
CA ARG A 100 -4.66 6.30 -4.98
C ARG A 100 -6.15 6.61 -4.85
N GLU A 101 -6.87 6.61 -5.97
CA GLU A 101 -8.32 6.87 -6.02
C GLU A 101 -9.12 5.84 -5.22
N HIS A 102 -8.68 4.59 -5.23
CA HIS A 102 -9.37 3.47 -4.58
C HIS A 102 -8.78 3.05 -3.23
N CYS A 103 -7.81 3.79 -2.69
CA CYS A 103 -7.26 3.44 -1.38
C CYS A 103 -8.26 3.72 -0.26
N HIS A 104 -8.17 2.92 0.78
CA HIS A 104 -8.96 3.09 1.99
C HIS A 104 -8.19 3.95 3.01
N ILE A 105 -6.86 3.86 2.98
CA ILE A 105 -5.95 4.57 3.88
C ILE A 105 -4.89 5.23 3.01
N TYR A 106 -4.74 6.56 3.15
CA TYR A 106 -3.66 7.32 2.53
C TYR A 106 -2.75 7.90 3.62
N VAL A 107 -1.43 7.75 3.46
CA VAL A 107 -0.45 8.34 4.38
C VAL A 107 0.64 9.05 3.58
N HIS A 108 0.79 10.35 3.82
CA HIS A 108 1.96 11.12 3.41
C HIS A 108 3.07 10.97 4.46
N THR A 109 4.26 10.54 4.05
CA THR A 109 5.30 10.04 4.98
C THR A 109 6.43 11.00 5.28
N ASP A 110 6.39 12.24 4.79
CA ASP A 110 7.52 13.16 4.83
C ASP A 110 8.02 13.41 6.26
N ASP A 111 7.12 13.81 7.15
CA ASP A 111 7.44 14.19 8.53
C ASP A 111 7.25 13.04 9.53
N LEU A 112 7.16 11.80 9.04
CA LEU A 112 6.83 10.64 9.85
C LEU A 112 7.98 9.67 9.95
N ALA A 113 8.35 9.36 11.18
CA ALA A 113 9.14 8.18 11.48
C ALA A 113 8.37 6.91 11.08
N PRO A 114 9.05 5.81 10.73
CA PRO A 114 8.39 4.56 10.35
C PRO A 114 7.36 4.04 11.35
N VAL A 115 7.61 4.24 12.66
CA VAL A 115 6.66 3.85 13.72
C VAL A 115 5.38 4.68 13.68
N GLN A 116 5.47 5.98 13.40
CA GLN A 116 4.30 6.86 13.29
C GLN A 116 3.46 6.54 12.06
N VAL A 117 4.10 6.16 10.95
CA VAL A 117 3.39 5.63 9.77
C VAL A 117 2.63 4.36 10.13
N PHE A 118 3.29 3.44 10.84
CA PHE A 118 2.67 2.19 11.31
C PHE A 118 1.48 2.45 12.24
N GLU A 119 1.64 3.29 13.26
CA GLU A 119 0.57 3.64 14.20
C GLU A 119 -0.65 4.22 13.49
N ARG A 120 -0.45 5.18 12.57
CA ARG A 120 -1.54 5.74 11.77
C ARG A 120 -2.29 4.68 10.97
N VAL A 121 -1.56 3.75 10.36
CA VAL A 121 -2.16 2.68 9.57
C VAL A 121 -2.91 1.70 10.47
N VAL A 122 -2.37 1.31 11.62
CA VAL A 122 -3.03 0.41 12.57
C VAL A 122 -4.31 1.04 13.14
N THR A 123 -4.27 2.32 13.54
CA THR A 123 -5.46 3.03 14.00
C THR A 123 -6.55 3.05 12.93
N ALA A 124 -6.19 3.31 11.68
CA ALA A 124 -7.14 3.31 10.58
C ALA A 124 -7.66 1.90 10.24
N LEU A 125 -6.82 0.86 10.34
CA LEU A 125 -7.23 -0.53 10.16
C LEU A 125 -8.24 -0.96 11.23
N ALA A 126 -8.00 -0.63 12.50
CA ALA A 126 -8.94 -0.91 13.59
C ALA A 126 -10.29 -0.20 13.38
N ALA A 127 -10.27 1.06 12.93
CA ALA A 127 -11.49 1.79 12.58
C ALA A 127 -12.27 1.17 11.41
N LEU A 128 -11.60 0.39 10.56
CA LEU A 128 -12.20 -0.40 9.48
C LEU A 128 -12.56 -1.83 9.91
N GLY A 129 -12.40 -2.18 11.19
CA GLY A 129 -12.65 -3.53 11.72
C GLY A 129 -11.62 -4.58 11.29
N ILE A 130 -10.43 -4.15 10.87
CA ILE A 130 -9.33 -5.06 10.51
C ILE A 130 -8.41 -5.26 11.71
N GLU A 131 -8.43 -6.48 12.22
CA GLU A 131 -7.63 -6.90 13.38
C GLU A 131 -6.47 -7.83 12.97
N PRO A 132 -5.38 -7.89 13.75
CA PRO A 132 -4.29 -8.82 13.51
C PRO A 132 -4.73 -10.28 13.72
N ARG A 133 -4.33 -11.17 12.79
CA ARG A 133 -4.61 -12.61 12.85
C ARG A 133 -3.71 -13.28 13.89
N GLY A 134 -4.03 -13.07 15.15
CA GLY A 134 -3.25 -13.55 16.30
C GLY A 134 -3.77 -13.09 17.65
N ALA A 135 -4.73 -12.15 17.69
CA ALA A 135 -5.41 -11.76 18.93
C ALA A 135 -6.33 -12.86 19.50
N GLU A 136 -6.78 -13.81 18.68
CA GLU A 136 -7.72 -14.87 19.08
C GLU A 136 -7.07 -16.13 19.72
N ARG A 137 -5.81 -16.07 20.17
CA ARG A 137 -5.17 -17.18 20.92
C ARG A 137 -4.52 -16.70 22.22
N ARG A 138 -5.25 -15.97 23.06
CA ARG A 138 -4.84 -15.69 24.44
C ARG A 138 -5.95 -15.81 25.49
N ASP A 139 -7.07 -16.45 25.19
CA ASP A 139 -8.06 -16.86 26.21
C ASP A 139 -8.27 -18.38 26.17
N SER A 140 -7.37 -19.11 26.83
CA SER A 140 -7.51 -20.51 27.23
C SER A 140 -6.35 -20.86 28.17
N ALA A 141 -6.48 -20.42 29.42
CA ALA A 141 -5.81 -20.99 30.59
C ALA A 141 -6.60 -20.60 31.85
#